data_AF-A0A6N4W4W3-F1
#
_entry.id   AF-A0A6N4W4W3-F1
#
_cell.length_a   1.000
_cell.length_b   1.000
_cell.length_c   1.000
_cell.angle_alpha   90.00
_cell.angle_beta   90.00
_cell.angle_gamma   90.00
#
_symmetry.space_group_name_H-M   'P 1'
#
loop_
_entity.id
_entity.type
_entity.pdbx_description
1 polymer ?
#
loop_
_entity_poly.entity_id
_entity_poly.type
_entity_poly.pdbx_seq_one_letter_code
_entity_poly.pdbx_strand_id
1 'polypeptide(L)'
;MTSFTGHRYCRLDVVPLTGGSLTVTHVLFVAAPHASARALAESMLNCFGINAAAVAGARHYTAQTESAAVGLPLGVDYHAFHGSDLPARVSAVSVSGSYLRKVRDEFAHVPELASYLFGTTHLVRVAHEPTEVAADAADEAITRFSRHHRVRRLQAEKLPS
;
A
#
# COMPACT_ATOMS: atom_id res chain seq x y z
N MET A 1 1.61 40.19 -2.66
CA MET A 1 2.88 39.43 -2.64
C MET A 1 2.65 38.16 -1.86
N THR A 2 2.22 37.10 -2.54
CA THR A 2 1.93 35.79 -1.95
C THR A 2 3.19 34.94 -2.00
N SER A 3 3.62 34.51 -0.81
CA SER A 3 4.81 33.70 -0.59
C SER A 3 4.59 32.28 -1.12
N PHE A 4 5.47 31.83 -2.01
CA PHE A 4 5.54 30.46 -2.50
C PHE A 4 6.05 29.54 -1.39
N THR A 5 5.24 28.58 -0.97
CA THR A 5 5.69 27.48 -0.11
C THR A 5 5.75 26.23 -0.97
N GLY A 6 6.92 26.01 -1.60
CA GLY A 6 7.21 24.81 -2.36
C GLY A 6 7.34 23.62 -1.41
N HIS A 7 6.35 22.74 -1.41
CA HIS A 7 6.50 21.40 -0.83
C HIS A 7 7.25 20.53 -1.84
N ARG A 8 8.44 20.11 -1.39
CA ARG A 8 9.38 19.26 -2.10
C ARG A 8 8.73 17.88 -2.31
N TYR A 9 8.36 17.57 -3.54
CA TYR A 9 8.12 16.19 -3.95
C TYR A 9 9.46 15.46 -3.90
N CYS A 10 9.67 14.69 -2.83
CA CYS A 10 10.87 13.88 -2.63
C CYS A 10 11.04 12.91 -3.80
N ARG A 11 12.30 12.79 -4.24
CA ARG A 11 12.81 11.98 -5.33
C ARG A 11 12.22 10.56 -5.29
N LEU A 12 11.45 10.26 -6.34
CA LEU A 12 10.80 8.99 -6.66
C LEU A 12 11.84 7.98 -7.14
N ASP A 13 11.89 6.81 -6.51
CA ASP A 13 12.54 5.64 -7.08
C ASP A 13 11.50 4.60 -7.53
N VAL A 14 11.86 3.90 -8.60
CA VAL A 14 11.01 3.37 -9.66
C VAL A 14 11.01 1.85 -9.59
N VAL A 15 9.85 1.24 -9.35
CA VAL A 15 9.68 -0.21 -9.57
C VAL A 15 9.02 -0.41 -10.95
N PRO A 16 9.73 -0.94 -11.95
CA PRO A 16 9.14 -1.14 -13.27
C PRO A 16 8.25 -2.38 -13.24
N LEU A 17 6.95 -2.18 -13.44
CA LEU A 17 6.08 -3.22 -13.97
C LEU A 17 5.90 -2.92 -15.46
N THR A 18 6.06 -3.95 -16.29
CA THR A 18 5.91 -3.95 -17.75
C THR A 18 4.97 -2.85 -18.25
N GLY A 19 5.56 -1.74 -18.74
CA GLY A 19 4.83 -0.55 -19.18
C GLY A 19 5.12 0.75 -18.42
N GLY A 20 6.39 1.09 -18.16
CA GLY A 20 6.94 2.46 -18.17
C GLY A 20 6.24 3.64 -17.47
N SER A 21 5.26 3.43 -16.58
CA SER A 21 4.60 4.52 -15.84
C SER A 21 5.23 4.64 -14.44
N LEU A 22 5.69 5.85 -14.11
CA LEU A 22 6.15 6.19 -12.76
C LEU A 22 4.95 6.08 -11.81
N THR A 23 5.10 5.39 -10.68
CA THR A 23 4.03 5.32 -9.67
C THR A 23 4.56 5.72 -8.29
N VAL A 24 3.80 6.52 -7.56
CA VAL A 24 4.04 6.82 -6.14
C VAL A 24 3.45 5.67 -5.33
N THR A 25 4.20 5.11 -4.37
CA THR A 25 3.70 4.07 -3.47
C THR A 25 3.69 4.55 -2.01
N HIS A 26 2.57 4.36 -1.33
CA HIS A 26 2.47 4.52 0.11
C HIS A 26 2.47 3.16 0.80
N VAL A 27 3.25 3.04 1.87
CA VAL A 27 3.34 1.82 2.69
C VAL A 27 2.74 2.09 4.06
N LEU A 28 1.77 1.27 4.45
CA LEU A 28 0.99 1.40 5.66
C LEU A 28 1.13 0.14 6.51
N PHE A 29 1.60 0.29 7.74
CA PHE A 29 1.61 -0.76 8.75
C PHE A 29 0.30 -0.68 9.53
N VAL A 30 -0.50 -1.76 9.49
CA VAL A 30 -1.89 -1.77 9.97
C VAL A 30 -2.11 -2.82 11.06
N ALA A 31 -2.69 -2.39 12.18
CA ALA A 31 -3.14 -3.28 13.25
C ALA A 31 -4.65 -3.57 13.09
N ALA A 32 -4.96 -4.77 12.62
CA ALA A 32 -6.31 -5.27 12.32
C ALA A 32 -6.33 -6.82 12.47
N PRO A 33 -6.24 -7.36 13.70
CA PRO A 33 -6.08 -8.80 13.94
C PRO A 33 -7.27 -9.67 13.53
N HIS A 34 -8.43 -9.07 13.27
CA HIS A 34 -9.66 -9.77 12.90
C HIS A 34 -10.08 -9.53 11.44
N ALA A 35 -9.29 -8.74 10.69
CA ALA A 35 -9.54 -8.50 9.27
C ALA A 35 -8.67 -9.44 8.43
N SER A 36 -9.21 -9.90 7.30
CA SER A 36 -8.38 -10.50 6.25
C SER A 36 -7.67 -9.41 5.44
N ALA A 37 -6.58 -9.77 4.77
CA ALA A 37 -5.91 -8.87 3.84
C ALA A 37 -6.86 -8.40 2.73
N ARG A 38 -7.75 -9.29 2.24
CA ARG A 38 -8.79 -8.93 1.28
C ARG A 38 -9.66 -7.78 1.80
N ALA A 39 -10.21 -7.93 3.00
CA ALA A 39 -11.10 -6.92 3.59
C ALA A 39 -10.38 -5.57 3.77
N LEU A 40 -9.09 -5.56 4.10
CA LEU A 40 -8.31 -4.32 4.21
C LEU A 40 -8.07 -3.66 2.86
N ALA A 41 -7.77 -4.43 1.82
CA ALA A 41 -7.59 -3.89 0.47
C ALA A 41 -8.90 -3.32 -0.09
N GLU A 42 -10.01 -4.04 0.08
CA GLU A 42 -11.35 -3.57 -0.31
C GLU A 42 -11.77 -2.33 0.50
N SER A 43 -11.51 -2.30 1.81
CA SER A 43 -11.79 -1.15 2.67
C SER A 43 -10.98 0.09 2.27
N MET A 44 -9.74 -0.09 1.83
CA MET A 44 -8.93 1.01 1.31
C MET A 44 -9.50 1.55 -0.01
N LEU A 45 -9.89 0.68 -0.95
CA LEU A 45 -10.57 1.09 -2.18
C LEU A 45 -11.90 1.81 -1.91
N ASN A 46 -12.66 1.37 -0.91
CA ASN A 46 -13.87 2.08 -0.48
C ASN A 46 -13.55 3.50 0.05
N CYS A 47 -12.37 3.72 0.67
CA CYS A 47 -11.95 5.05 1.10
C CYS A 47 -11.67 6.01 -0.09
N PHE A 48 -11.34 5.47 -1.26
CA PHE A 48 -11.31 6.20 -2.53
C PHE A 48 -12.70 6.45 -3.14
N GLY A 49 -13.77 6.00 -2.49
CA GLY A 49 -15.14 6.11 -3.00
C GLY A 49 -15.51 5.03 -4.03
N ILE A 50 -14.71 3.98 -4.16
CA ILE A 50 -14.99 2.88 -5.09
C ILE A 50 -16.03 1.94 -4.48
N ASN A 51 -17.13 1.74 -5.21
CA ASN A 51 -18.19 0.84 -4.76
C ASN A 51 -17.81 -0.65 -4.94
N ALA A 52 -18.52 -1.53 -4.25
CA ALA A 52 -18.24 -2.97 -4.27
C ALA A 52 -18.35 -3.61 -5.67
N ALA A 53 -19.23 -3.09 -6.55
CA ALA A 53 -19.38 -3.61 -7.90
C ALA A 53 -18.15 -3.33 -8.77
N ALA A 54 -17.57 -2.14 -8.66
CA ALA A 54 -16.32 -1.78 -9.33
C ALA A 54 -15.14 -2.59 -8.79
N VAL A 55 -15.09 -2.84 -7.47
CA VAL A 55 -14.06 -3.73 -6.88
C VAL A 55 -14.19 -5.16 -7.40
N ALA A 56 -15.42 -5.69 -7.53
CA ALA A 56 -15.66 -7.02 -8.06
C ALA A 56 -15.27 -7.16 -9.55
N GLY A 57 -15.33 -6.07 -10.32
CA GLY A 57 -14.88 -6.02 -11.71
C GLY A 57 -13.38 -5.79 -11.90
N ALA A 58 -12.65 -5.41 -10.85
CA ALA A 58 -11.22 -5.17 -10.91
C ALA A 58 -10.43 -6.48 -11.05
N ARG A 59 -9.21 -6.40 -11.60
CA ARG A 59 -8.31 -7.56 -11.63
C ARG A 59 -7.85 -7.85 -10.22
N HIS A 60 -8.17 -9.06 -9.74
CA HIS A 60 -7.85 -9.53 -8.39
C HIS A 60 -6.70 -10.53 -8.43
N TYR A 61 -5.70 -10.29 -7.57
CA TYR A 61 -4.52 -11.12 -7.43
C TYR A 61 -4.43 -11.65 -6.00
N THR A 62 -3.87 -12.85 -5.88
CA THR A 62 -3.67 -13.55 -4.61
C THR A 62 -2.23 -14.05 -4.51
N ALA A 63 -1.83 -14.52 -3.32
CA ALA A 63 -0.51 -15.11 -3.16
C ALA A 63 -0.26 -16.24 -4.17
N GLN A 64 -1.28 -17.02 -4.53
CA GLN A 64 -1.13 -18.14 -5.48
C GLN A 64 -0.88 -17.66 -6.92
N THR A 65 -1.46 -16.52 -7.32
CA THR A 65 -1.34 -16.02 -8.70
C THR A 65 -0.10 -15.13 -8.90
N GLU A 66 0.42 -14.49 -7.85
CA GLU A 66 1.62 -13.63 -7.91
C GLU A 66 2.87 -14.21 -7.23
N SER A 67 2.78 -15.37 -6.55
CA SER A 67 3.82 -15.96 -5.70
C SER A 67 5.23 -15.96 -6.31
N ALA A 68 5.36 -16.32 -7.59
CA ALA A 68 6.65 -16.41 -8.27
C ALA A 68 7.25 -15.03 -8.63
N ALA A 69 6.39 -14.03 -8.91
CA ALA A 69 6.83 -12.70 -9.34
C ALA A 69 7.15 -11.77 -8.15
N VAL A 70 6.45 -11.93 -7.02
CA VAL A 70 6.54 -11.03 -5.85
C VAL A 70 7.30 -11.69 -4.69
N GLY A 71 7.71 -12.95 -4.85
CA GLY A 71 8.46 -13.72 -3.85
C GLY A 71 7.73 -13.85 -2.52
N LEU A 72 6.40 -13.96 -2.57
CA LEU A 72 5.57 -14.13 -1.39
C LEU A 72 5.66 -15.59 -0.90
N PRO A 73 5.79 -15.84 0.42
CA PRO A 73 5.72 -17.19 0.95
C PRO A 73 4.39 -17.86 0.57
N LEU A 74 4.44 -19.16 0.27
CA LEU A 74 3.22 -19.93 -0.01
C LEU A 74 2.28 -19.88 1.20
N GLY A 75 1.00 -19.65 0.92
CA GLY A 75 -0.05 -19.63 1.95
C GLY A 75 -0.19 -18.32 2.75
N VAL A 76 0.58 -17.27 2.43
CA VAL A 76 0.35 -15.96 3.04
C VAL A 76 -0.99 -15.38 2.58
N ASP A 77 -1.75 -14.79 3.49
CA ASP A 77 -2.95 -14.02 3.15
C ASP A 77 -2.52 -12.73 2.44
N TYR A 78 -2.62 -12.72 1.11
CA TYR A 78 -2.28 -11.60 0.24
C TYR A 78 -3.37 -11.39 -0.78
N HIS A 79 -3.76 -10.13 -0.93
CA HIS A 79 -4.71 -9.71 -1.95
C HIS A 79 -4.30 -8.37 -2.55
N ALA A 80 -4.37 -8.28 -3.88
CA ALA A 80 -4.18 -7.04 -4.60
C ALA A 80 -5.26 -6.83 -5.65
N PHE A 81 -5.59 -5.56 -5.86
CA PHE A 81 -6.58 -5.11 -6.83
C PHE A 81 -5.94 -4.04 -7.71
N HIS A 82 -6.09 -4.20 -9.02
CA HIS A 82 -5.71 -3.18 -9.99
C HIS A 82 -6.62 -3.21 -11.22
N GLY A 83 -6.71 -2.09 -11.92
CA GLY A 83 -7.54 -1.94 -13.12
C GLY A 83 -7.44 -0.51 -13.64
N SER A 84 -7.76 -0.30 -14.91
CA SER A 84 -7.81 1.05 -15.52
C SER A 84 -8.81 1.97 -14.81
N ASP A 85 -9.85 1.37 -14.22
CA ASP A 85 -10.95 2.09 -13.61
C ASP A 85 -10.74 2.32 -12.10
N LEU A 86 -9.59 1.87 -11.57
CA LEU A 86 -9.22 2.10 -10.17
C LEU A 86 -8.24 3.27 -10.07
N PRO A 87 -8.43 4.18 -9.10
CA PRO A 87 -7.56 5.34 -8.90
C PRO A 87 -6.17 4.96 -8.37
N ALA A 88 -6.03 3.74 -7.84
CA ALA A 88 -4.77 3.21 -7.32
C ALA A 88 -4.77 1.67 -7.41
N ARG A 89 -3.58 1.09 -7.55
CA ARG A 89 -3.34 -0.31 -7.19
C ARG A 89 -3.26 -0.40 -5.68
N VAL A 90 -4.10 -1.23 -5.09
CA VAL A 90 -4.09 -1.50 -3.64
C VAL A 90 -3.70 -2.94 -3.41
N SER A 91 -2.76 -3.18 -2.50
CA SER A 91 -2.43 -4.52 -2.04
C SER A 91 -2.33 -4.58 -0.53
N ALA A 92 -2.71 -5.72 0.05
CA ALA A 92 -2.62 -5.99 1.46
C ALA A 92 -2.05 -7.39 1.67
N VAL A 93 -1.22 -7.54 2.70
CA VAL A 93 -0.61 -8.81 3.07
C VAL A 93 -0.60 -8.96 4.58
N SER A 94 -0.92 -10.15 5.09
CA SER A 94 -0.75 -10.48 6.50
C SER A 94 0.75 -10.56 6.84
N VAL A 95 1.15 -9.80 7.85
CA VAL A 95 2.50 -9.81 8.41
C VAL A 95 2.53 -10.84 9.53
N SER A 96 2.67 -12.10 9.14
CA SER A 96 2.78 -13.23 10.08
C SER A 96 3.94 -14.16 9.69
N GLY A 97 4.42 -14.92 10.68
CA GLY A 97 5.35 -16.04 10.50
C GLY A 97 6.45 -15.81 9.46
N SER A 98 6.37 -16.54 8.34
CA SER A 98 7.36 -16.57 7.26
C SER A 98 7.49 -15.25 6.49
N TYR A 99 6.45 -14.41 6.44
CA TYR A 99 6.51 -13.12 5.73
C TYR A 99 7.12 -12.00 6.58
N LEU A 100 7.02 -12.08 7.91
CA LEU A 100 7.61 -11.07 8.80
C LEU A 100 9.13 -10.92 8.59
N ARG A 101 9.85 -12.02 8.31
CA ARG A 101 11.28 -11.96 7.99
C ARG A 101 11.52 -11.13 6.74
N LYS A 102 10.77 -11.38 5.67
CA LYS A 102 10.87 -10.63 4.42
C LYS A 102 10.58 -9.13 4.61
N VAL A 103 9.57 -8.79 5.41
CA VAL A 103 9.28 -7.38 5.76
C VAL A 103 10.45 -6.76 6.53
N ARG A 104 11.08 -7.49 7.46
CA ARG A 104 12.26 -6.99 8.18
C ARG A 104 13.44 -6.75 7.24
N ASP A 105 13.67 -7.66 6.30
CA ASP A 105 14.75 -7.54 5.32
C ASP A 105 14.49 -6.37 4.35
N GLU A 106 13.25 -6.22 3.87
CA GLU A 106 12.86 -5.15 2.95
C GLU A 106 12.99 -3.75 3.57
N PHE A 107 12.69 -3.61 4.87
CA PHE A 107 12.75 -2.33 5.58
C PHE A 107 13.94 -2.23 6.53
N ALA A 108 14.99 -3.03 6.33
CA ALA A 108 16.16 -3.07 7.21
C ALA A 108 16.88 -1.71 7.32
N HIS A 109 16.74 -0.85 6.30
CA HIS A 109 17.27 0.51 6.28
C HIS A 109 16.49 1.51 7.15
N VAL A 110 15.33 1.13 7.68
CA VAL A 110 14.47 2.01 8.51
C VAL A 110 14.83 1.83 9.99
N PRO A 111 15.49 2.82 10.65
CA PRO A 111 16.00 2.65 12.01
C PRO A 111 14.90 2.35 13.05
N GLU A 112 13.73 2.97 12.90
CA GLU A 112 12.59 2.79 13.78
C GLU A 112 11.59 1.71 13.32
N LEU A 113 12.00 0.77 12.45
CA LEU A 113 11.14 -0.29 11.94
C LEU A 113 10.42 -1.07 13.06
N ALA A 114 11.08 -1.29 14.20
CA ALA A 114 10.47 -1.95 15.35
C ALA A 114 9.19 -1.23 15.84
N SER A 115 9.20 0.10 15.84
CA SER A 115 8.04 0.93 16.18
C SER A 115 6.95 0.82 15.12
N TYR A 116 7.27 0.64 13.85
CA TYR A 116 6.28 0.39 12.80
C TYR A 116 5.66 -1.01 12.93
N LEU A 117 6.46 -2.02 13.25
CA LEU A 117 6.01 -3.41 13.36
C LEU A 117 5.25 -3.72 14.65
N PHE A 118 5.39 -2.92 15.71
CA PHE A 118 4.75 -3.19 17.00
C PHE A 118 3.21 -3.25 16.91
N GLY A 119 2.64 -4.44 17.07
CA GLY A 119 1.19 -4.66 16.95
C GLY A 119 0.66 -4.66 15.51
N THR A 120 1.53 -4.55 14.52
CA THR A 120 1.15 -4.60 13.11
C THR A 120 0.83 -6.04 12.71
N THR A 121 -0.32 -6.20 12.07
CA THR A 121 -0.82 -7.48 11.58
C THR A 121 -0.79 -7.56 10.06
N HIS A 122 -0.78 -6.41 9.38
CA HIS A 122 -0.88 -6.32 7.93
C HIS A 122 -0.02 -5.18 7.39
N LEU A 123 0.47 -5.36 6.17
CA LEU A 123 1.10 -4.31 5.38
C LEU A 123 0.16 -3.99 4.22
N VAL A 124 -0.23 -2.74 4.08
CA VAL A 124 -1.05 -2.25 2.95
C VAL A 124 -0.21 -1.33 2.09
N ARG A 125 -0.19 -1.55 0.77
CA ARG A 125 0.45 -0.67 -0.21
C ARG A 125 -0.59 -0.05 -1.12
N VAL A 126 -0.45 1.25 -1.34
CA VAL A 126 -1.29 2.03 -2.25
C VAL A 126 -0.38 2.66 -3.29
N ALA A 127 -0.47 2.22 -4.53
CA ALA A 127 0.34 2.73 -5.63
C ALA A 127 -0.55 3.47 -6.65
N HIS A 128 -0.20 4.70 -6.98
CA HIS A 128 -0.97 5.58 -7.87
C HIS A 128 -0.06 6.36 -8.82
N GLU A 129 -0.64 7.01 -9.82
CA GLU A 129 0.09 7.87 -10.75
C GLU A 129 0.68 9.10 -10.05
N PRO A 130 1.81 9.67 -10.52
CA PRO A 130 2.53 10.75 -9.84
C PRO A 130 1.92 12.11 -10.22
N THR A 131 0.59 12.20 -10.20
CA THR A 131 -0.15 13.43 -10.43
C THR A 131 -0.59 14.01 -9.08
N GLU A 132 -0.68 15.33 -8.99
CA GLU A 132 -1.15 16.02 -7.78
C GLU A 132 -2.55 15.55 -7.37
N VAL A 133 -3.46 15.41 -8.36
CA VAL A 133 -4.82 14.91 -8.14
C VAL A 133 -4.84 13.51 -7.54
N ALA A 134 -3.99 12.60 -8.04
CA ALA A 134 -3.91 11.24 -7.50
C ALA A 134 -3.27 11.20 -6.10
N ALA A 135 -2.29 12.06 -5.83
CA ALA A 135 -1.67 12.20 -4.53
C ALA A 135 -2.66 12.72 -3.48
N ASP A 136 -3.42 13.77 -3.79
CA ASP A 136 -4.46 14.32 -2.91
C ASP A 136 -5.54 13.27 -2.61
N ALA A 137 -5.99 12.55 -3.64
CA ALA A 137 -6.96 11.46 -3.48
C ALA A 137 -6.41 10.33 -2.60
N ALA A 138 -5.14 9.97 -2.75
CA ALA A 138 -4.48 8.96 -1.93
C ALA A 138 -4.34 9.42 -0.46
N ASP A 139 -3.94 10.66 -0.23
CA ASP A 139 -3.83 11.24 1.12
C ASP A 139 -5.19 11.34 1.81
N GLU A 140 -6.23 11.74 1.09
CA GLU A 140 -7.59 11.75 1.61
C GLU A 140 -8.07 10.33 1.95
N ALA A 141 -7.87 9.37 1.05
CA ALA A 141 -8.25 7.98 1.26
C ALA A 141 -7.52 7.36 2.47
N ILE A 142 -6.21 7.59 2.60
CA ILE A 142 -5.42 7.12 3.75
C ILE A 142 -5.90 7.77 5.05
N THR A 143 -6.26 9.05 5.02
CA THR A 143 -6.82 9.76 6.17
C THR A 143 -8.15 9.14 6.60
N ARG A 144 -9.05 8.85 5.66
CA ARG A 144 -10.32 8.15 5.93
C ARG A 144 -10.07 6.73 6.47
N PHE A 145 -9.16 5.98 5.85
CA PHE A 145 -8.80 4.62 6.28
C PHE A 145 -8.27 4.58 7.72
N SER A 146 -7.48 5.59 8.11
CA SER A 146 -6.92 5.74 9.46
C SER A 146 -7.97 6.07 10.53
N ARG A 147 -9.20 6.46 10.14
CA ARG A 147 -10.32 6.62 11.10
C ARG A 147 -10.90 5.27 11.54
N HIS A 148 -10.73 4.23 10.73
CA HIS A 148 -11.29 2.90 10.99
C HIS A 148 -10.22 1.90 11.45
N HIS A 149 -8.96 2.13 11.07
CA HIS A 149 -7.84 1.25 11.38
C HIS A 149 -6.72 2.00 12.09
N ARG A 150 -5.99 1.30 12.96
CA ARG A 150 -4.75 1.82 13.53
C ARG A 150 -3.64 1.67 12.50
N VAL A 151 -3.26 2.79 11.89
CA VAL A 151 -2.32 2.85 10.77
C VAL A 151 -1.06 3.63 11.16
N ARG A 152 0.10 3.10 10.78
CA ARG A 152 1.37 3.84 10.75
C ARG A 152 1.87 3.91 9.32
N ARG A 153 1.83 5.09 8.72
CA ARG A 153 2.35 5.34 7.37
C ARG A 153 3.86 5.51 7.40
N LEU A 154 4.56 4.77 6.56
CA LEU A 154 5.99 4.96 6.35
C LEU A 154 6.22 6.31 5.65
N GLN A 155 7.20 7.07 6.11
CA GLN A 155 7.57 8.34 5.47
C GLN A 155 8.15 8.06 4.08
N ALA A 156 7.85 8.93 3.10
CA ALA A 156 8.24 8.72 1.70
C ALA A 156 9.76 8.56 1.53
N GLU A 157 10.56 9.31 2.30
CA GLU A 157 12.03 9.23 2.31
C GLU A 157 12.60 7.91 2.84
N LYS A 158 11.76 7.04 3.43
CA LYS A 158 12.13 5.76 4.02
C LYS A 158 11.67 4.57 3.19
N LEU A 159 11.04 4.82 2.04
CA LEU A 159 10.73 3.76 1.08
C LEU A 159 12.03 3.21 0.48
N PRO A 160 12.11 1.90 0.21
CA PRO A 160 13.24 1.35 -0.53
C PRO A 160 13.33 2.02 -1.91
N SER A 161 14.55 2.43 -2.27
CA SER A 161 14.91 2.85 -3.63
C SER A 161 14.78 1.70 -4.64
#